data_AF-A0A501X709-F1
#
_entry.id   AF-A0A501X709-F1
#
_cell.length_a   1.000
_cell.length_b   1.000
_cell.length_c   1.000
_cell.angle_alpha   90.00
_cell.angle_beta   90.00
_cell.angle_gamma   90.00
#
_symmetry.space_group_name_H-M   'P 1'
#
loop_
_entity.id
_entity.type
_entity.pdbx_description
1 polymer ?
#
loop_
_entity_poly.entity_id
_entity_poly.type
_entity_poly.pdbx_seq_one_letter_code
_entity_poly.pdbx_strand_id
1 'polypeptide(L)'
;MDTLNQPVPEPVVSRQAVFVPSPAASEIISFEKQASVQTARFNALTAQKNADEAANKLNNPTAPIAALIEQMAEKPKEPSLLDLIVVKSLIESGGEIVGMVSVGGELIDVKRGTKIGDVSVIGITAESITFSDGHTTKTRRVKSY
;
A
#
# COMPACT_ATOMS: atom_id res chain seq x y z
N MET A 1 -35.61 -59.49 52.31
CA MET A 1 -35.34 -59.68 50.87
C MET A 1 -35.99 -58.50 50.16
N ASP A 2 -35.35 -57.34 50.18
CA ASP A 2 -35.84 -56.12 49.54
C ASP A 2 -34.98 -55.85 48.30
N THR A 3 -35.61 -55.81 47.14
CA THR A 3 -34.95 -55.48 45.88
C THR A 3 -35.12 -53.99 45.62
N LEU A 4 -34.00 -53.27 45.67
CA LEU A 4 -33.94 -51.82 45.43
C LEU A 4 -34.20 -51.52 43.95
N ASN A 5 -35.28 -50.77 43.74
CA ASN A 5 -35.71 -50.21 42.46
C ASN A 5 -34.70 -49.14 42.00
N GLN A 6 -33.93 -49.40 40.93
CA GLN A 6 -33.04 -48.40 40.33
C GLN A 6 -33.79 -47.61 39.24
N PRO A 7 -33.66 -46.27 39.20
CA PRO A 7 -34.29 -45.45 38.16
C PRO A 7 -33.57 -45.59 36.81
N VAL A 8 -34.36 -45.70 35.74
CA VAL A 8 -33.90 -45.80 34.34
C VAL A 8 -33.25 -44.47 33.91
N PRO A 9 -32.09 -44.48 33.23
CA PRO A 9 -31.46 -43.25 32.74
C PRO A 9 -32.24 -42.64 31.56
N GLU A 10 -32.52 -41.34 31.63
CA GLU A 10 -33.19 -40.58 30.56
C GLU A 10 -32.27 -40.39 29.33
N PRO A 11 -32.82 -40.37 28.10
CA PRO A 11 -32.04 -40.16 26.88
C PRO A 11 -31.54 -38.71 26.76
N VAL A 12 -30.23 -38.54 26.59
CA VAL A 12 -29.58 -37.25 26.35
C VAL A 12 -29.93 -36.75 24.95
N VAL A 13 -30.90 -35.84 24.84
CA VAL A 13 -31.23 -35.18 23.57
C VAL A 13 -30.13 -34.17 23.24
N SER A 14 -29.22 -34.52 22.32
CA SER A 14 -28.28 -33.56 21.72
C SER A 14 -29.04 -32.53 20.90
N ARG A 15 -29.22 -31.33 21.46
CA ARG A 15 -29.74 -30.17 20.74
C ARG A 15 -28.66 -29.66 19.79
N GLN A 16 -28.75 -30.01 18.50
CA GLN A 16 -27.98 -29.30 17.48
C GLN A 16 -28.52 -27.87 17.39
N ALA A 17 -27.68 -26.89 17.71
CA ALA A 17 -28.01 -25.49 17.55
C ALA A 17 -28.05 -25.17 16.04
N VAL A 18 -29.26 -25.06 15.48
CA VAL A 18 -29.44 -24.53 14.12
C VAL A 18 -29.17 -23.03 14.20
N PHE A 19 -28.07 -22.57 13.61
CA PHE A 19 -27.77 -21.15 13.50
C PHE A 19 -28.73 -20.52 12.50
N VAL A 20 -29.82 -19.95 12.99
CA VAL A 20 -30.71 -19.10 12.20
C VAL A 20 -30.20 -17.67 12.36
N PRO A 21 -29.64 -17.04 11.32
CA PRO A 21 -29.19 -15.66 11.41
C PRO A 21 -30.38 -14.76 11.78
N SER A 22 -30.15 -13.83 12.71
CA SER A 22 -31.16 -12.85 13.09
C SER A 22 -31.57 -12.00 11.87
N PRO A 23 -32.75 -11.36 11.89
CA PRO A 23 -33.17 -10.47 10.79
C PRO A 23 -32.13 -9.43 10.42
N ALA A 24 -31.47 -8.82 11.41
CA ALA A 24 -30.37 -7.87 11.19
C ALA A 24 -29.14 -8.51 10.51
N ALA A 25 -28.78 -9.75 10.87
CA ALA A 25 -27.70 -10.47 10.21
C ALA A 25 -28.03 -10.80 8.74
N SER A 26 -29.30 -11.08 8.44
CA SER A 26 -29.76 -11.35 7.07
C SER A 26 -29.68 -10.10 6.18
N GLU A 27 -29.96 -8.92 6.73
CA GLU A 27 -29.79 -7.64 6.03
C GLU A 27 -28.31 -7.36 5.72
N ILE A 28 -27.42 -7.55 6.69
CA ILE A 28 -25.97 -7.37 6.50
C ILE A 28 -25.45 -8.28 5.37
N ILE A 29 -25.83 -9.56 5.39
CA ILE A 29 -25.46 -10.51 4.32
C ILE A 29 -26.00 -10.06 2.96
N SER A 30 -27.20 -9.46 2.92
CA SER A 30 -27.78 -8.95 1.68
C SER A 30 -27.00 -7.75 1.12
N PHE A 31 -26.56 -6.83 1.99
CA PHE A 31 -25.73 -5.69 1.62
C PHE A 31 -24.35 -6.13 1.13
N GLU A 32 -23.71 -7.10 1.80
CA GLU A 32 -22.42 -7.65 1.37
C GLU A 32 -22.51 -8.28 -0.02
N LYS A 33 -23.58 -9.04 -0.30
CA LYS A 33 -23.83 -9.61 -1.63
C LYS A 33 -23.98 -8.52 -2.69
N GLN A 34 -24.74 -7.46 -2.39
CA GLN A 34 -24.88 -6.32 -3.30
C GLN A 34 -23.55 -5.61 -3.53
N ALA A 35 -22.77 -5.35 -2.48
CA ALA A 35 -21.46 -4.72 -2.58
C ALA A 35 -20.49 -5.56 -3.44
N SER A 36 -20.46 -6.88 -3.25
CA SER A 36 -19.65 -7.80 -4.05
C SER A 36 -20.00 -7.73 -5.55
N VAL A 37 -21.29 -7.73 -5.87
CA VAL A 37 -21.77 -7.58 -7.27
C VAL A 37 -21.37 -6.22 -7.86
N GLN A 38 -21.48 -5.14 -7.09
CA GLN A 38 -21.09 -3.80 -7.57
C GLN A 38 -19.57 -3.71 -7.82
N THR A 39 -18.75 -4.29 -6.95
CA THR A 39 -17.30 -4.39 -7.16
C THR A 39 -16.97 -5.16 -8.43
N ALA A 40 -17.64 -6.30 -8.67
CA ALA A 40 -17.44 -7.07 -9.90
C ALA A 40 -17.81 -6.25 -11.15
N ARG A 41 -18.91 -5.49 -11.11
CA ARG A 41 -19.31 -4.59 -12.20
C ARG A 41 -18.30 -3.47 -12.43
N PHE A 42 -17.79 -2.85 -11.37
CA PHE A 42 -16.77 -1.82 -11.46
C PHE A 42 -15.48 -2.35 -12.12
N ASN A 43 -15.04 -3.54 -11.72
CA ASN A 43 -13.87 -4.18 -12.30
C ASN A 43 -14.06 -4.51 -13.79
N ALA A 44 -15.25 -5.01 -14.16
CA ALA A 44 -15.59 -5.30 -15.55
C ALA A 44 -15.59 -4.03 -16.43
N LEU A 45 -16.17 -2.94 -15.96
CA LEU A 45 -16.18 -1.65 -16.67
C LEU A 45 -14.77 -1.07 -16.81
N THR A 46 -13.95 -1.20 -15.77
CA THR A 46 -12.54 -0.77 -15.81
C THR A 46 -11.74 -1.59 -16.84
N ALA A 47 -11.93 -2.91 -16.85
CA ALA A 47 -11.30 -3.77 -17.84
C ALA A 47 -11.77 -3.45 -19.27
N GLN A 48 -13.06 -3.19 -19.46
CA GLN A 48 -13.61 -2.77 -20.75
C GLN A 48 -13.00 -1.45 -21.22
N LYS A 49 -12.96 -0.43 -20.36
CA LYS A 49 -12.31 0.85 -20.67
C LYS A 49 -10.86 0.66 -21.10
N ASN A 50 -10.09 -0.15 -20.37
CA ASN A 50 -8.70 -0.43 -20.70
C ASN A 50 -8.56 -1.16 -22.05
N ALA A 51 -9.48 -2.08 -22.35
CA ALA A 51 -9.52 -2.77 -23.64
C ALA A 51 -9.87 -1.81 -24.78
N ASP A 52 -10.84 -0.92 -24.59
CA ASP A 52 -11.24 0.10 -25.57
C ASP A 52 -10.10 1.10 -25.81
N GLU A 53 -9.39 1.53 -24.76
CA GLU A 53 -8.19 2.37 -24.90
C GLU A 53 -7.07 1.67 -25.68
N ALA A 54 -6.85 0.38 -25.42
CA ALA A 54 -5.88 -0.42 -26.16
C ALA A 54 -6.29 -0.57 -27.64
N ALA A 55 -7.57 -0.83 -27.91
CA ALA A 55 -8.10 -0.92 -29.27
C ALA A 55 -7.99 0.41 -30.02
N ASN A 56 -8.28 1.54 -29.36
CA ASN A 56 -8.13 2.87 -29.94
C ASN A 56 -6.67 3.22 -30.26
N LYS A 57 -5.72 2.81 -29.41
CA LYS A 57 -4.28 2.95 -29.70
C LYS A 57 -3.85 2.12 -30.91
N LEU A 58 -4.45 0.94 -31.12
CA LEU A 58 -4.14 0.08 -32.26
C LEU A 58 -4.74 0.62 -33.57
N ASN A 59 -5.95 1.19 -33.51
CA ASN A 59 -6.69 1.66 -34.68
C ASN A 59 -6.29 3.08 -35.16
N ASN A 60 -5.61 3.87 -34.31
CA ASN A 60 -5.02 5.16 -34.69
C ASN A 60 -3.49 5.13 -34.49
N PRO A 61 -2.71 4.59 -35.45
CA PRO A 61 -1.27 4.72 -35.44
C PRO A 61 -0.88 6.14 -35.90
N THR A 62 -1.26 7.15 -35.12
CA THR A 62 -0.83 8.55 -35.34
C THR A 62 0.20 8.94 -34.28
N ALA A 63 1.12 8.03 -33.96
CA ALA A 63 2.43 8.48 -33.51
C ALA A 63 3.26 8.66 -34.78
N PRO A 64 3.61 9.90 -35.19
CA PRO A 64 4.60 10.06 -36.23
C PRO A 64 5.83 9.26 -35.81
N ILE A 65 6.45 8.54 -36.75
CA ILE A 65 7.63 7.69 -36.47
C ILE A 65 8.71 8.47 -35.71
N ALA A 66 8.76 9.80 -35.88
CA ALA A 66 9.55 10.72 -35.08
C ALA A 66 9.32 10.64 -33.56
N ALA A 67 8.07 10.56 -33.08
CA ALA A 67 7.74 10.45 -31.66
C ALA A 67 8.12 9.08 -31.06
N LEU A 68 8.10 8.02 -31.87
CA LEU A 68 8.55 6.68 -31.46
C LEU A 68 10.08 6.60 -31.36
N ILE A 69 10.81 7.27 -32.26
CA ILE A 69 12.28 7.36 -32.20
C ILE A 69 12.72 8.21 -31.00
N GLU A 70 12.00 9.28 -30.69
CA GLU A 70 12.28 10.15 -29.54
C GLU A 70 11.98 9.44 -28.21
N GLN A 71 10.91 8.64 -28.13
CA GLN A 71 10.62 7.78 -26.96
C GLN A 71 11.61 6.61 -26.79
N MET A 72 12.21 6.11 -27.86
CA MET A 72 13.26 5.08 -27.77
C MET A 72 14.63 5.66 -27.40
N ALA A 73 14.83 6.98 -27.55
CA ALA A 73 16.06 7.68 -27.19
C ALA A 73 16.08 8.19 -25.73
N GLU A 74 14.95 8.13 -25.02
CA GLU A 74 14.92 8.32 -23.57
C GLU A 74 15.59 7.11 -22.91
N LYS A 75 16.93 7.17 -22.83
CA LYS A 75 17.70 6.34 -21.91
C LYS A 75 16.96 6.35 -20.58
N PRO A 76 16.66 5.19 -19.97
CA PRO A 76 16.08 5.15 -18.64
C PRO A 76 16.99 6.01 -17.75
N LYS A 77 16.46 7.16 -17.31
CA LYS A 77 17.19 8.08 -16.45
C LYS A 77 17.53 7.28 -15.21
N GLU A 78 18.81 6.95 -15.05
CA GLU A 78 19.26 6.21 -13.87
C GLU A 78 18.72 6.94 -12.65
N PRO A 79 18.01 6.23 -11.75
CA PRO A 79 17.38 6.87 -10.61
C PRO A 79 18.49 7.55 -9.80
N SER A 80 18.42 8.88 -9.70
CA SER A 80 19.34 9.64 -8.86
C SER A 80 19.25 9.11 -7.44
N LEU A 81 20.37 9.11 -6.71
CA LEU A 81 20.39 8.69 -5.31
C LEU A 81 19.38 9.49 -4.46
N LEU A 82 19.11 10.75 -4.83
CA LEU A 82 18.04 11.59 -4.23
C LEU A 82 16.62 11.00 -4.38
N ASP A 83 16.38 10.17 -5.40
CA ASP A 83 15.12 9.49 -5.63
C ASP A 83 14.99 8.19 -4.86
N LEU A 84 16.11 7.58 -4.47
CA LEU A 84 16.15 6.35 -3.70
C LEU A 84 16.06 6.58 -2.19
N ILE A 85 16.34 7.80 -1.72
CA ILE A 85 16.25 8.16 -0.30
C ILE A 85 14.79 8.27 0.14
N VAL A 86 14.42 7.45 1.14
CA VAL A 86 13.10 7.48 1.81
C VAL A 86 13.29 7.81 3.28
N VAL A 87 12.65 8.88 3.76
CA VAL A 87 12.65 9.21 5.19
C VAL A 87 11.68 8.28 5.93
N LYS A 88 12.22 7.52 6.89
CA LYS A 88 11.48 6.52 7.67
C LYS A 88 10.99 7.09 8.99
N SER A 89 11.84 7.86 9.68
CA SER A 89 11.47 8.54 10.91
C SER A 89 12.33 9.78 11.15
N LEU A 90 11.82 10.66 12.01
CA LEU A 90 12.50 11.83 12.54
C LEU A 90 12.36 11.75 14.06
N ILE A 91 13.47 11.79 14.78
CA ILE A 91 13.52 11.65 16.22
C ILE A 91 14.33 12.81 16.79
N GLU A 92 13.75 13.51 17.75
CA GLU A 92 14.48 14.51 18.52
C GLU A 92 15.25 13.83 19.65
N SER A 93 16.56 14.04 19.72
CA SER A 93 17.44 13.48 20.73
C SER A 93 18.44 14.54 21.19
N GLY A 94 18.40 14.91 22.47
CA GLY A 94 19.36 15.85 23.06
C GLY A 94 19.33 17.27 22.47
N GLY A 95 18.19 17.71 21.94
CA GLY A 95 18.04 19.02 21.28
C GLY A 95 18.46 19.05 19.82
N GLU A 96 18.86 17.90 19.24
CA GLU A 96 19.10 17.73 17.81
C GLU A 96 18.05 16.81 17.20
N ILE A 97 17.64 17.09 15.96
CA ILE A 97 16.78 16.19 15.20
C ILE A 97 17.65 15.24 14.39
N VAL A 98 17.48 13.94 14.63
CA VAL A 98 18.11 12.85 13.90
C VAL A 98 17.07 12.21 13.00
N GLY A 99 17.39 12.07 11.72
CA GLY A 99 16.53 11.39 10.76
C GLY A 99 17.02 9.97 10.51
N MET A 100 16.09 9.02 10.44
CA MET A 100 16.37 7.69 9.92
C MET A 100 15.93 7.65 8.46
N VAL A 101 16.86 7.39 7.55
CA VAL A 101 16.58 7.30 6.12
C VAL A 101 16.89 5.91 5.60
N SER A 102 16.13 5.47 4.61
CA SER A 102 16.40 4.24 3.88
C SER A 102 16.91 4.55 2.48
N VAL A 103 18.04 3.95 2.11
CA VAL A 103 18.66 4.07 0.79
C VAL A 103 18.94 2.67 0.27
N GLY A 104 18.30 2.28 -0.84
CA GLY A 104 18.50 0.93 -1.39
C GLY A 104 18.13 -0.22 -0.44
N GLY A 105 17.31 0.04 0.59
CA GLY A 105 16.94 -0.95 1.60
C GLY A 105 17.80 -0.94 2.87
N GLU A 106 18.93 -0.23 2.88
CA GLU A 106 19.74 -0.02 4.09
C GLU A 106 19.17 1.15 4.91
N LEU A 107 19.26 1.08 6.23
CA LEU A 107 18.85 2.15 7.16
C LEU A 107 20.07 2.91 7.65
N ILE A 108 20.03 4.23 7.53
CA ILE A 108 21.14 5.13 7.85
C ILE A 108 20.62 6.26 8.73
N ASP A 109 21.29 6.50 9.85
CA ASP A 109 21.08 7.67 10.68
C ASP A 109 21.72 8.91 10.05
N VAL A 110 20.94 9.97 9.91
CA VAL A 110 21.40 11.23 9.34
C VAL A 110 21.15 12.41 10.26
N LYS A 111 22.13 13.30 10.32
CA LYS A 111 22.07 14.61 10.94
C LYS A 111 22.32 15.67 9.89
N ARG A 112 22.11 16.94 10.26
CA ARG A 112 22.49 18.05 9.38
C ARG A 112 23.99 17.99 9.10
N GLY A 113 24.37 18.04 7.83
CA GLY A 113 25.75 17.89 7.37
C GLY A 113 26.17 16.46 7.05
N THR A 114 25.38 15.44 7.40
CA THR A 114 25.68 14.05 7.03
C THR A 114 25.69 13.89 5.51
N LYS A 115 26.65 13.10 5.00
CA LYS A 115 26.75 12.74 3.58
C LYS A 115 26.45 11.27 3.38
N ILE A 116 25.68 10.97 2.34
CA ILE A 116 25.37 9.61 1.87
C ILE A 116 25.76 9.57 0.38
N GLY A 117 26.92 8.98 0.09
CA GLY A 117 27.53 9.10 -1.24
C GLY A 117 27.72 10.58 -1.63
N ASP A 118 27.18 10.96 -2.79
CA ASP A 118 27.28 12.33 -3.31
C ASP A 118 26.18 13.27 -2.75
N VAL A 119 25.23 12.74 -1.96
CA VAL A 119 24.13 13.51 -1.39
C VAL A 119 24.48 13.98 0.02
N SER A 120 24.26 15.25 0.30
CA SER A 120 24.45 15.89 1.60
C SER A 120 23.12 16.33 2.22
N VAL A 121 22.96 16.15 3.52
CA VAL A 121 21.82 16.68 4.27
C VAL A 121 22.09 18.14 4.62
N ILE A 122 21.33 19.05 4.01
CA ILE A 122 21.52 20.50 4.19
C ILE A 122 20.59 21.10 5.25
N GLY A 123 19.45 20.44 5.52
CA GLY A 123 18.50 20.86 6.54
C GLY A 123 17.67 19.71 7.08
N ILE A 124 17.33 19.78 8.35
CA ILE A 124 16.41 18.87 9.03
C ILE A 124 15.43 19.74 9.83
N THR A 125 14.15 19.44 9.71
CA THR A 125 13.07 20.00 10.53
C THR A 125 12.34 18.86 11.23
N ALA A 126 11.37 19.18 12.11
CA ALA A 126 10.57 18.17 12.79
C ALA A 126 9.75 17.27 11.84
N GLU A 127 9.51 17.72 10.60
CA GLU A 127 8.63 17.02 9.65
C GLU A 127 9.35 16.57 8.37
N SER A 128 10.56 17.07 8.11
CA SER A 128 11.23 16.87 6.82
C SER A 128 12.74 16.92 6.88
N ILE A 129 13.36 16.33 5.86
CA ILE A 129 14.81 16.41 5.61
C ILE A 129 15.02 16.95 4.19
N THR A 130 15.91 17.93 4.07
CA THR A 130 16.34 18.49 2.78
C THR A 130 17.73 17.98 2.43
N PHE A 131 17.80 17.35 1.26
CA PHE A 131 19.00 16.76 0.67
C PHE A 131 19.48 17.59 -0.51
N SER A 132 20.78 17.56 -0.79
CA SER A 132 21.41 18.21 -1.93
C SER A 132 22.48 17.31 -2.52
N ASP A 133 22.52 17.16 -3.85
CA ASP A 133 23.63 16.50 -4.57
C ASP A 133 24.67 17.52 -5.11
N GLY A 134 24.57 18.79 -4.68
CA GLY A 134 25.41 19.90 -5.18
C GLY A 134 24.81 20.64 -6.38
N HIS A 135 23.88 20.04 -7.11
CA HIS A 135 23.19 20.65 -8.25
C HIS A 135 21.70 20.85 -7.99
N THR A 136 21.07 19.89 -7.31
CA THR A 136 19.63 19.80 -7.08
C THR A 136 19.37 19.60 -5.60
N THR A 137 18.30 20.23 -5.11
CA THR A 137 17.82 20.03 -3.75
C THR A 137 16.47 19.31 -3.74
N LYS A 138 16.27 18.41 -2.79
CA LYS A 138 14.99 17.70 -2.58
C LYS A 138 14.65 17.63 -1.11
N THR A 139 13.44 18.03 -0.78
CA THR A 139 12.87 17.88 0.57
C THR A 139 11.97 16.65 0.61
N ARG A 140 12.22 15.75 1.54
CA ARG A 140 11.41 14.55 1.78
C ARG A 140 10.82 14.61 3.18
N ARG A 141 9.55 14.23 3.29
CA ARG A 141 8.85 14.03 4.56
C ARG A 141 8.86 12.56 4.92
N VAL A 142 8.56 12.28 6.20
CA VAL A 142 8.35 10.90 6.67
C VAL A 142 7.26 10.24 5.83
N LYS A 143 7.54 9.05 5.30
CA LYS A 143 6.58 8.28 4.51
C LYS A 143 5.64 7.50 5.43
N SER A 144 4.41 7.95 5.53
CA SER A 144 3.31 7.22 6.18
C SER A 144 2.80 6.10 5.27
N TYR A 145 2.54 4.92 5.84
CA TYR A 145 1.93 3.76 5.17
C TYR A 145 0.55 3.49 5.76
#